data_AF-A0AAD5WMX4-F1
#
_entry.id   AF-A0AAD5WMX4-F1
#
_cell.length_a   1.000
_cell.length_b   1.000
_cell.length_c   1.000
_cell.angle_alpha   90.00
_cell.angle_beta   90.00
_cell.angle_gamma   90.00
#
_symmetry.space_group_name_H-M   'P 1'
#
loop_
_entity.id
_entity.type
_entity.pdbx_description
1 polymer ?
#
loop_
_entity_poly.entity_id
_entity_poly.type
_entity_poly.pdbx_seq_one_letter_code
_entity_poly.pdbx_strand_id
1 'polypeptide(L)'
;MRFFPVAAAVAPFAGFAASSPVGLVTEREANKYMARQVGGLAAAMIAAGREYIGISHTIRNDNSETNITRPEFNSITPENAMKWDATEPNRGNSCFNNETLQQVMESHINNVMGRWKGKCTHRDLVNEALNEDGTYRDNVFLRAIGEAYLPISFRMAAKADPDAKLYYDNYNPAYGEAKAEGAARIVKPVQDYGEKIDGIGPQGHTVSESTGTQSTPTPSREVLANALRMFTDLGVDVAYTEMDIRMNSPLTQEKLGGAG
;
A
#
# COMPACT_ATOMS: atom_id res chain seq x y z
N MET A 1 34.94 -23.52 -43.00
CA MET A 1 34.21 -24.52 -43.82
C MET A 1 32.73 -24.38 -43.47
N ARG A 2 31.90 -24.04 -44.48
CA ARG A 2 30.43 -24.14 -44.55
C ARG A 2 29.56 -23.35 -43.55
N PHE A 3 28.95 -22.29 -44.09
CA PHE A 3 27.63 -21.80 -43.71
C PHE A 3 26.55 -22.87 -44.00
N PHE A 4 25.55 -22.97 -43.12
CA PHE A 4 24.21 -23.46 -43.47
C PHE A 4 23.16 -22.63 -42.71
N PRO A 5 22.16 -22.06 -43.42
CA PRO A 5 20.97 -21.45 -42.82
C PRO A 5 19.86 -22.49 -42.70
N VAL A 6 18.94 -22.34 -41.73
CA VAL A 6 17.64 -23.02 -41.79
C VAL A 6 16.54 -22.05 -41.37
N ALA A 7 15.56 -21.96 -42.26
CA ALA A 7 14.40 -21.11 -42.24
C ALA A 7 13.33 -21.59 -41.24
N ALA A 8 12.44 -20.65 -40.92
CA ALA A 8 11.25 -20.81 -40.11
C ALA A 8 10.30 -21.88 -40.67
N ALA A 9 9.76 -22.71 -39.76
CA ALA A 9 8.57 -23.52 -40.00
C ALA A 9 7.48 -23.05 -39.03
N VAL A 10 6.40 -22.52 -39.60
CA VAL A 10 5.15 -22.21 -38.90
C VAL A 10 4.33 -23.50 -38.82
N ALA A 11 3.93 -23.88 -37.61
CA ALA A 11 2.91 -24.90 -37.39
C ALA A 11 1.67 -24.25 -36.74
N PRO A 12 0.43 -24.57 -37.18
CA PRO A 12 -0.77 -23.98 -36.62
C PRO A 12 -1.20 -24.74 -35.36
N PHE A 13 -1.30 -24.05 -34.23
CA PHE A 13 -2.02 -24.57 -33.06
C PHE A 13 -3.51 -24.26 -33.20
N ALA A 14 -4.31 -25.31 -33.27
CA ALA A 14 -5.75 -25.29 -33.22
C ALA A 14 -6.25 -25.21 -31.77
N GLY A 15 -7.17 -24.27 -31.52
CA GLY A 15 -8.34 -24.43 -30.67
C GLY A 15 -8.15 -24.72 -29.18
N PHE A 16 -8.20 -23.68 -28.36
CA PHE A 16 -8.87 -23.74 -27.05
C PHE A 16 -9.96 -22.68 -26.99
N ALA A 17 -11.10 -23.07 -26.42
CA ALA A 17 -12.37 -22.35 -26.40
C ALA A 17 -12.27 -21.01 -25.65
N ALA A 18 -12.98 -20.02 -26.18
CA ALA A 18 -13.09 -18.68 -25.63
C ALA A 18 -13.73 -18.69 -24.23
N SER A 19 -12.95 -18.33 -23.20
CA SER A 19 -13.48 -17.67 -22.02
C SER A 19 -13.52 -16.16 -22.27
N SER A 20 -14.56 -15.52 -21.76
CA SER A 20 -14.95 -14.13 -22.00
C SER A 20 -13.79 -13.12 -22.00
N PRO A 21 -13.81 -12.08 -22.85
CA PRO A 21 -12.76 -11.08 -22.84
C PRO A 21 -12.88 -10.29 -21.53
N VAL A 22 -11.95 -10.53 -20.60
CA VAL A 22 -11.49 -9.48 -19.70
C VAL A 22 -11.08 -8.34 -20.62
N GLY A 23 -11.70 -7.18 -20.47
CA GLY A 23 -11.45 -6.02 -21.34
C GLY A 23 -9.96 -5.70 -21.40
N LEU A 24 -9.29 -6.21 -22.44
CA LEU A 24 -7.94 -5.84 -22.80
C LEU A 24 -8.02 -4.37 -23.18
N VAL A 25 -7.38 -3.54 -22.37
CA VAL A 25 -7.11 -2.15 -22.72
C VAL A 25 -6.48 -2.17 -24.11
N THR A 26 -7.14 -1.57 -25.09
CA THR A 26 -6.65 -1.59 -26.48
C THR A 26 -5.23 -1.02 -26.53
N GLU A 27 -4.37 -1.46 -27.45
CA GLU A 27 -3.04 -0.86 -27.63
C GLU A 27 -3.10 0.66 -27.78
N ARG A 28 -4.20 1.19 -28.33
CA ARG A 28 -4.44 2.64 -28.44
C ARG A 28 -4.71 3.31 -27.08
N GLU A 29 -5.40 2.64 -26.17
CA GLU A 29 -5.58 3.13 -24.81
C GLU A 29 -4.31 2.94 -23.99
N ALA A 30 -3.63 1.79 -24.09
CA ALA A 30 -2.34 1.55 -23.47
C ALA A 30 -1.30 2.59 -23.91
N ASN A 31 -1.23 2.90 -25.21
CA ASN A 31 -0.37 3.96 -25.75
C ASN A 31 -0.80 5.36 -25.29
N LYS A 32 -2.07 5.60 -24.98
CA LYS A 32 -2.54 6.86 -24.37
C LYS A 32 -2.16 6.96 -22.89
N TYR A 33 -2.11 5.84 -22.16
CA TYR A 33 -1.60 5.78 -20.79
C TYR A 33 -0.07 5.96 -20.75
N MET A 34 0.67 5.30 -21.65
CA MET A 34 2.14 5.41 -21.74
C MET A 34 2.61 6.76 -22.29
N ALA A 35 1.94 7.32 -23.31
CA ALA A 35 2.26 8.65 -23.84
C ALA A 35 1.90 9.81 -22.88
N ARG A 36 1.15 9.54 -21.80
CA ARG A 36 0.88 10.50 -20.72
C ARG A 36 1.98 10.56 -19.67
N GLN A 37 2.85 9.56 -19.59
CA GLN A 37 3.99 9.52 -18.66
C GLN A 37 5.25 10.22 -19.19
N VAL A 38 5.14 11.11 -20.18
CA VAL A 38 6.29 11.80 -20.80
C VAL A 38 6.66 13.10 -20.05
N GLY A 39 5.99 13.39 -18.92
CA GLY A 39 6.26 14.52 -18.02
C GLY A 39 5.53 14.35 -16.68
N GLY A 40 5.73 15.30 -15.75
CA GLY A 40 5.11 15.29 -14.40
C GLY A 40 5.87 14.48 -13.36
N LEU A 41 5.37 14.49 -12.13
CA LEU A 41 6.04 13.89 -10.97
C LEU A 41 6.23 12.37 -11.10
N ALA A 42 5.23 11.65 -11.61
CA ALA A 42 5.34 10.20 -11.85
C ALA A 42 6.42 9.84 -12.85
N ALA A 43 6.56 10.61 -13.94
CA ALA A 43 7.64 10.39 -14.91
C ALA A 43 9.02 10.60 -14.30
N ALA A 44 9.18 11.64 -13.47
CA ALA A 44 10.41 11.90 -12.74
C ALA A 44 10.76 10.79 -11.74
N MET A 45 9.75 10.27 -11.03
CA MET A 45 9.92 9.16 -10.08
C MET A 45 10.31 7.85 -10.79
N ILE A 46 9.69 7.54 -11.93
CA ILE A 46 10.04 6.39 -12.77
C ILE A 46 11.47 6.53 -13.33
N ALA A 47 11.84 7.72 -13.81
CA ALA A 47 13.21 7.99 -14.27
C ALA A 47 14.25 7.84 -13.15
N ALA A 48 13.85 8.07 -11.89
CA ALA A 48 14.66 7.83 -10.69
C ALA A 48 14.60 6.36 -10.19
N GLY A 49 13.98 5.46 -10.95
CA GLY A 49 13.90 4.03 -10.63
C GLY A 49 12.83 3.66 -9.60
N ARG A 50 11.80 4.49 -9.41
CA ARG A 50 10.65 4.21 -8.52
C ARG A 50 9.44 3.74 -9.33
N GLU A 51 8.63 2.87 -8.73
CA GLU A 51 7.45 2.31 -9.42
C GLU A 51 6.32 3.35 -9.57
N TYR A 52 6.09 4.17 -8.54
CA TYR A 52 4.98 5.11 -8.53
C TYR A 52 5.20 6.32 -7.63
N ILE A 53 4.36 7.33 -7.86
CA ILE A 53 4.01 8.37 -6.91
C ILE A 53 2.51 8.60 -7.00
N GLY A 54 1.87 8.54 -5.85
CA GLY A 54 0.42 8.59 -5.76
C GLY A 54 -0.08 9.76 -4.93
N ILE A 55 -1.40 9.87 -4.91
CA ILE A 55 -2.13 10.81 -4.07
C ILE A 55 -3.34 10.09 -3.47
N SER A 56 -3.72 10.44 -2.24
CA SER A 56 -5.00 10.01 -1.69
C SER A 56 -6.13 10.83 -2.31
N HIS A 57 -7.27 10.20 -2.59
CA HIS A 57 -8.37 10.87 -3.27
C HIS A 57 -9.71 10.52 -2.62
N THR A 58 -10.51 11.56 -2.37
CA THR A 58 -11.94 11.43 -2.05
C THR A 58 -12.74 11.76 -3.30
N ILE A 59 -13.69 10.89 -3.65
CA ILE A 59 -14.57 11.11 -4.79
C ILE A 59 -15.44 12.34 -4.50
N ARG A 60 -15.24 13.40 -5.29
CA ARG A 60 -16.01 14.65 -5.24
C ARG A 60 -16.51 15.00 -6.64
N ASN A 61 -17.59 15.76 -6.73
CA ASN A 61 -18.05 16.32 -8.00
C ASN A 61 -17.27 17.60 -8.34
N ASP A 62 -15.94 17.50 -8.40
CA ASP A 62 -15.03 18.60 -8.70
C ASP A 62 -13.93 18.14 -9.66
N ASN A 63 -13.90 18.75 -10.84
CA ASN A 63 -12.90 18.43 -11.87
C ASN A 63 -11.56 19.14 -11.65
N SER A 64 -11.49 20.14 -10.76
CA SER A 64 -10.26 20.91 -10.51
C SER A 64 -9.13 20.01 -10.01
N GLU A 65 -9.40 19.19 -9.01
CA GLU A 65 -8.46 18.22 -8.46
C GLU A 65 -8.04 17.19 -9.52
N THR A 66 -9.00 16.60 -10.25
CA THR A 66 -8.70 15.62 -11.30
C THR A 66 -7.82 16.20 -12.42
N ASN A 67 -7.98 17.47 -12.76
CA ASN A 67 -7.17 18.14 -13.77
C ASN A 67 -5.72 18.37 -13.32
N ILE A 68 -5.48 18.49 -12.01
CA ILE A 68 -4.15 18.64 -11.41
C ILE A 68 -3.50 17.26 -11.18
N THR A 69 -4.26 16.29 -10.67
CA THR A 69 -3.69 15.01 -10.24
C THR A 69 -3.38 14.09 -11.41
N ARG A 70 -4.24 14.06 -12.43
CA ARG A 70 -4.12 13.12 -13.55
C ARG A 70 -2.83 13.26 -14.39
N PRO A 71 -2.26 14.46 -14.59
CA PRO A 71 -0.94 14.61 -15.23
C PRO A 71 0.25 14.26 -14.34
N GLU A 72 0.11 14.37 -13.01
CA GLU A 72 1.25 14.30 -12.08
C GLU A 72 1.45 12.92 -11.44
N PHE A 73 0.37 12.18 -11.19
CA PHE A 73 0.40 10.94 -10.41
C PHE A 73 -0.02 9.72 -11.23
N ASN A 74 0.57 8.56 -10.93
CA ASN A 74 0.25 7.28 -11.57
C ASN A 74 -0.38 6.25 -10.60
N SER A 75 -0.64 6.66 -9.36
CA SER A 75 -1.29 5.83 -8.33
C SER A 75 -2.29 6.65 -7.53
N ILE A 76 -3.33 6.00 -7.02
CA ILE A 76 -4.39 6.62 -6.19
C ILE A 76 -4.73 5.70 -5.02
N THR A 77 -4.87 6.28 -3.83
CA THR A 77 -5.41 5.62 -2.64
C THR A 77 -6.80 6.18 -2.32
N PRO A 78 -7.88 5.38 -2.29
CA PRO A 78 -9.20 5.87 -1.87
C PRO A 78 -9.19 6.25 -0.39
N GLU A 79 -9.34 7.54 -0.08
CA GLU A 79 -9.11 8.08 1.27
C GLU A 79 -9.99 7.42 2.36
N ASN A 80 -11.26 7.15 2.05
CA ASN A 80 -12.21 6.57 3.00
C ASN A 80 -13.10 5.48 2.41
N ALA A 81 -13.35 5.48 1.10
CA ALA A 81 -14.38 4.64 0.47
C ALA A 81 -14.09 3.13 0.51
N MET A 82 -12.90 2.71 0.93
CA MET A 82 -12.52 1.30 1.09
C MET A 82 -12.30 0.86 2.54
N LYS A 83 -12.56 1.75 3.52
CA LYS A 83 -12.55 1.39 4.95
C LYS A 83 -13.71 0.46 5.28
N TRP A 84 -13.62 -0.24 6.42
CA TRP A 84 -14.58 -1.28 6.80
C TRP A 84 -16.00 -0.71 6.92
N ASP A 85 -16.16 0.43 7.59
CA ASP A 85 -17.44 1.12 7.77
C ASP A 85 -18.11 1.50 6.44
N ALA A 86 -17.32 1.91 5.45
CA ALA A 86 -17.82 2.26 4.12
C ALA A 86 -18.20 1.04 3.26
N THR A 87 -17.46 -0.07 3.39
CA THR A 87 -17.65 -1.27 2.57
C THR A 87 -18.62 -2.28 3.18
N GLU A 88 -18.85 -2.20 4.49
CA GLU A 88 -19.71 -3.12 5.23
C GLU A 88 -20.38 -2.44 6.46
N PRO A 89 -21.29 -1.48 6.25
CA PRO A 89 -21.82 -0.62 7.32
C PRO A 89 -22.76 -1.30 8.33
N ASN A 90 -23.32 -2.48 7.99
CA ASN A 90 -24.46 -3.06 8.71
C ASN A 90 -24.13 -4.35 9.47
N ARG A 91 -22.87 -4.62 9.83
CA ARG A 91 -22.59 -5.73 10.76
C ARG A 91 -22.98 -5.32 12.18
N GLY A 92 -24.03 -5.94 12.69
CA GLY A 92 -24.53 -5.70 14.06
C GLY A 92 -23.43 -5.85 15.12
N ASN A 93 -23.50 -4.99 16.14
CA ASN A 93 -22.55 -4.94 17.25
C ASN A 93 -22.60 -6.26 18.05
N SER A 94 -21.66 -7.16 17.79
CA SER A 94 -21.62 -8.48 18.41
C SER A 94 -20.33 -8.64 19.19
N CYS A 95 -20.40 -9.22 20.39
CA CYS A 95 -19.21 -9.76 21.05
C CYS A 95 -18.70 -10.91 20.18
N PHE A 96 -17.56 -10.72 19.52
CA PHE A 96 -16.96 -11.78 18.71
C PHE A 96 -16.08 -12.68 19.59
N ASN A 97 -16.21 -13.99 19.41
CA ASN A 97 -15.20 -14.95 19.87
C ASN A 97 -14.21 -15.19 18.72
N ASN A 98 -13.15 -15.97 18.97
CA ASN A 98 -12.11 -16.24 17.99
C ASN A 98 -12.68 -16.77 16.65
N GLU A 99 -13.54 -17.79 16.71
CA GLU A 99 -14.11 -18.44 15.53
C GLU A 99 -15.02 -17.49 14.73
N THR A 100 -15.96 -16.81 15.41
CA THR A 100 -16.89 -15.91 14.72
C THR A 100 -16.17 -14.70 14.12
N LEU A 101 -15.12 -14.18 14.78
CA LEU A 101 -14.34 -13.08 14.23
C LEU A 101 -13.54 -13.50 12.99
N GLN A 102 -12.95 -14.70 12.98
CA GLN A 102 -12.26 -15.21 11.79
C GLN A 102 -13.21 -15.36 10.61
N GLN A 103 -14.44 -15.84 10.82
CA GLN A 103 -15.46 -15.91 9.76
C GLN A 103 -15.84 -14.51 9.25
N VAL A 104 -15.94 -13.53 10.15
CA VAL A 104 -16.17 -12.12 9.79
C VAL A 104 -15.03 -11.56 8.94
N MET A 105 -13.79 -11.78 9.35
CA MET A 105 -12.60 -11.37 8.61
C MET A 105 -12.55 -12.02 7.22
N GLU A 106 -12.75 -13.34 7.11
CA GLU A 106 -12.71 -14.04 5.82
C GLU A 106 -13.80 -13.52 4.89
N SER A 107 -15.01 -13.31 5.40
CA SER A 107 -16.13 -12.77 4.62
C SER A 107 -15.84 -11.34 4.14
N HIS A 108 -15.33 -10.48 5.02
CA HIS A 108 -14.97 -9.11 4.67
C HIS A 108 -13.87 -9.07 3.59
N ILE A 109 -12.77 -9.78 3.82
CA ILE A 109 -11.62 -9.86 2.91
C ILE A 109 -12.06 -10.38 1.54
N ASN A 110 -12.82 -11.48 1.49
CA ASN A 110 -13.30 -12.04 0.22
C ASN A 110 -14.23 -11.08 -0.52
N ASN A 111 -15.13 -10.38 0.18
CA ASN A 111 -16.04 -9.42 -0.44
C ASN A 111 -15.30 -8.21 -1.03
N VAL A 112 -14.40 -7.60 -0.25
CA VAL A 112 -13.70 -6.38 -0.67
C VAL A 112 -12.60 -6.71 -1.68
N MET A 113 -11.68 -7.61 -1.35
CA MET A 113 -10.57 -7.95 -2.24
C MET A 113 -11.05 -8.70 -3.47
N GLY A 114 -12.03 -9.61 -3.34
CA GLY A 114 -12.60 -10.33 -4.47
C GLY A 114 -13.29 -9.40 -5.48
N ARG A 115 -13.99 -8.35 -5.01
CA ARG A 115 -14.61 -7.34 -5.88
C ARG A 115 -13.59 -6.58 -6.73
N TRP A 116 -12.41 -6.32 -6.17
CA TRP A 116 -11.37 -5.50 -6.76
C TRP A 116 -10.15 -6.31 -7.20
N LYS A 117 -10.33 -7.62 -7.41
CA LYS A 117 -9.26 -8.55 -7.77
C LYS A 117 -8.53 -8.10 -9.04
N GLY A 118 -7.20 -8.04 -8.99
CA GLY A 118 -6.36 -7.61 -10.10
C GLY A 118 -6.51 -6.13 -10.50
N LYS A 119 -7.17 -5.30 -9.67
CA LYS A 119 -7.27 -3.84 -9.86
C LYS A 119 -6.41 -3.04 -8.88
N CYS A 120 -6.01 -3.64 -7.77
CA CYS A 120 -5.19 -2.98 -6.77
C CYS A 120 -3.81 -3.62 -6.74
N THR A 121 -2.78 -2.80 -6.95
CA THR A 121 -1.38 -3.25 -6.94
C THR A 121 -0.89 -3.53 -5.53
N HIS A 122 -1.35 -2.74 -4.55
CA HIS A 122 -1.02 -2.82 -3.13
C HIS A 122 -2.29 -2.88 -2.29
N ARG A 123 -2.20 -3.55 -1.13
CA ARG A 123 -3.26 -3.66 -0.12
C ARG A 123 -2.68 -3.41 1.25
N ASP A 124 -3.05 -2.30 1.87
CA ASP A 124 -2.81 -2.08 3.30
C ASP A 124 -3.77 -2.97 4.07
N LEU A 125 -3.31 -4.17 4.40
CA LEU A 125 -4.17 -5.23 4.91
C LEU A 125 -4.48 -5.05 6.39
N VAL A 126 -3.45 -4.68 7.16
CA VAL A 126 -3.55 -4.33 8.57
C VAL A 126 -2.96 -2.96 8.74
N ASN A 127 -3.74 -2.05 9.33
CA ASN A 127 -3.36 -0.67 9.56
C ASN A 127 -3.26 -0.38 11.06
N GLU A 128 -2.21 0.31 11.47
CA GLU A 128 -2.04 0.88 12.81
C GLU A 128 -2.12 -0.09 13.99
N ALA A 129 -1.48 -1.25 13.87
CA ALA A 129 -1.53 -2.29 14.90
C ALA A 129 -0.64 -2.01 16.12
N LEU A 130 0.09 -0.88 16.17
CA LEU A 130 1.10 -0.59 17.19
C LEU A 130 0.84 0.72 17.96
N ASN A 131 1.22 0.69 19.24
CA ASN A 131 1.41 1.88 20.07
C ASN A 131 2.78 2.52 19.78
N GLU A 132 3.05 3.72 20.33
CA GLU A 132 4.35 4.39 20.13
C GLU A 132 5.54 3.63 20.74
N ASP A 133 5.30 2.85 21.80
CA ASP A 133 6.33 2.02 22.45
C ASP A 133 6.60 0.69 21.73
N GLY A 134 5.98 0.48 20.56
CA GLY A 134 6.14 -0.73 19.76
C GLY A 134 5.34 -1.93 20.27
N THR A 135 4.51 -1.80 21.30
CA THR A 135 3.56 -2.84 21.73
C THR A 135 2.33 -2.88 20.82
N TYR A 136 1.60 -4.00 20.80
CA TYR A 136 0.36 -4.10 20.03
C TYR A 136 -0.74 -3.22 20.61
N ARG A 137 -1.43 -2.49 19.74
CA ARG A 137 -2.59 -1.68 20.08
C ARG A 137 -3.80 -2.56 20.40
N ASP A 138 -4.47 -2.28 21.51
CA ASP A 138 -5.72 -2.97 21.87
C ASP A 138 -6.79 -2.75 20.80
N ASN A 139 -7.33 -3.84 20.27
CA ASN A 139 -8.41 -3.82 19.29
C ASN A 139 -9.21 -5.14 19.34
N VAL A 140 -10.34 -5.19 18.64
CA VAL A 140 -11.22 -6.37 18.66
C VAL A 140 -10.54 -7.65 18.15
N PHE A 141 -9.67 -7.54 17.15
CA PHE A 141 -8.93 -8.66 16.58
C PHE A 141 -7.92 -9.22 17.58
N LEU A 142 -7.13 -8.34 18.20
CA LEU A 142 -6.16 -8.72 19.23
C LEU A 142 -6.86 -9.35 20.44
N ARG A 143 -7.98 -8.77 20.91
CA ARG A 143 -8.71 -9.31 22.07
C ARG A 143 -9.35 -10.67 21.81
N ALA A 144 -9.91 -10.89 20.61
CA ALA A 144 -10.65 -12.11 20.31
C ALA A 144 -9.78 -13.25 19.76
N ILE A 145 -8.75 -12.94 18.97
CA ILE A 145 -7.91 -13.93 18.27
C ILE A 145 -6.48 -13.97 18.86
N GLY A 146 -6.02 -12.90 19.50
CA GLY A 146 -4.60 -12.71 19.81
C GLY A 146 -3.80 -12.34 18.57
N GLU A 147 -2.47 -12.23 18.70
CA GLU A 147 -1.57 -11.80 17.61
C GLU A 147 -1.69 -12.63 16.32
N ALA A 148 -2.21 -13.85 16.41
CA ALA A 148 -2.48 -14.71 15.27
C ALA A 148 -3.43 -14.09 14.22
N TYR A 149 -4.19 -13.04 14.57
CA TYR A 149 -5.01 -12.33 13.57
C TYR A 149 -4.16 -11.77 12.42
N LEU A 150 -2.89 -11.43 12.67
CA LEU A 150 -1.95 -10.95 11.65
C LEU A 150 -1.72 -12.02 10.57
N PRO A 151 -1.03 -13.16 10.82
CA PRO A 151 -0.81 -14.17 9.79
C PRO A 151 -2.11 -14.73 9.20
N ILE A 152 -3.17 -14.86 10.01
CA ILE A 152 -4.48 -15.33 9.53
C ILE A 152 -5.06 -14.37 8.47
N SER A 153 -4.99 -13.06 8.69
CA SER A 153 -5.47 -12.06 7.73
C SER A 153 -4.67 -12.10 6.42
N PHE A 154 -3.34 -12.18 6.48
CA PHE A 154 -2.46 -12.27 5.30
C PHE A 154 -2.72 -13.52 4.48
N ARG A 155 -2.91 -14.67 5.12
CA ARG A 155 -3.34 -15.91 4.46
C ARG A 155 -4.66 -15.73 3.70
N MET A 156 -5.67 -15.16 4.36
CA MET A 156 -6.99 -14.94 3.77
C MET A 156 -6.91 -13.99 2.56
N ALA A 157 -6.13 -12.91 2.69
CA ALA A 157 -5.93 -11.93 1.63
C ALA A 157 -5.20 -12.51 0.42
N ALA A 158 -4.12 -13.28 0.64
CA ALA A 158 -3.39 -13.95 -0.43
C ALA A 158 -4.25 -14.96 -1.20
N LYS A 159 -5.19 -15.63 -0.52
CA LYS A 159 -6.17 -16.51 -1.17
C LYS A 159 -7.20 -15.72 -2.00
N ALA A 160 -7.64 -14.56 -1.52
CA ALA A 160 -8.64 -13.73 -2.21
C ALA A 160 -8.07 -13.09 -3.49
N ASP A 161 -6.87 -12.52 -3.40
CA ASP A 161 -6.15 -11.90 -4.53
C ASP A 161 -4.65 -12.21 -4.48
N PRO A 162 -4.19 -13.31 -5.11
CA PRO A 162 -2.77 -13.71 -5.08
C PRO A 162 -1.82 -12.71 -5.73
N ASP A 163 -2.32 -11.89 -6.66
CA ASP A 163 -1.51 -10.96 -7.46
C ASP A 163 -1.28 -9.62 -6.75
N ALA A 164 -2.11 -9.26 -5.78
CA ALA A 164 -1.96 -8.03 -5.01
C ALA A 164 -0.79 -8.14 -4.02
N LYS A 165 0.08 -7.13 -3.96
CA LYS A 165 1.08 -7.02 -2.89
C LYS A 165 0.39 -6.65 -1.56
N LEU A 166 0.69 -7.36 -0.48
CA LEU A 166 0.05 -7.25 0.83
C LEU A 166 0.99 -6.52 1.81
N TYR A 167 0.50 -5.42 2.37
CA TYR A 167 1.27 -4.50 3.19
C TYR A 167 0.74 -4.43 4.61
N TYR A 168 1.65 -4.25 5.56
CA TYR A 168 1.34 -3.72 6.89
C TYR A 168 1.62 -2.21 6.91
N ASP A 169 0.64 -1.40 7.30
CA ASP A 169 0.75 0.07 7.30
C ASP A 169 0.66 0.67 8.71
N ASN A 170 1.47 1.68 9.02
CA ASN A 170 1.45 2.36 10.32
C ASN A 170 2.09 3.77 10.26
N TYR A 171 1.62 4.71 11.07
CA TYR A 171 2.31 6.00 11.30
C TYR A 171 3.48 5.90 12.28
N ASN A 172 4.50 6.73 12.08
CA ASN A 172 5.73 6.83 12.89
C ASN A 172 6.67 5.60 12.97
N PRO A 173 6.55 4.47 12.22
CA PRO A 173 7.51 3.38 12.38
C PRO A 173 8.92 3.79 11.92
N ALA A 174 9.05 4.89 11.16
CA ALA A 174 10.34 5.44 10.74
C ALA A 174 10.95 6.45 11.73
N TYR A 175 10.27 6.81 12.83
CA TYR A 175 10.69 7.93 13.70
C TYR A 175 11.59 7.54 14.87
N GLY A 176 11.57 6.26 15.26
CA GLY A 176 12.33 5.79 16.42
C GLY A 176 12.39 4.27 16.48
N GLU A 177 13.35 3.77 17.25
CA GLU A 177 13.74 2.36 17.28
C GLU A 177 12.59 1.45 17.74
N ALA A 178 11.92 1.75 18.86
CA ALA A 178 10.90 0.85 19.42
C ALA A 178 9.72 0.57 18.46
N LYS A 179 9.21 1.61 17.78
CA LYS A 179 8.10 1.44 16.84
C LYS A 179 8.56 0.82 15.51
N ALA A 180 9.79 1.13 15.07
CA ALA A 180 10.40 0.44 13.93
C ALA A 180 10.54 -1.06 14.21
N GLU A 181 11.10 -1.42 15.36
CA GLU A 181 11.22 -2.80 15.82
C GLU A 181 9.85 -3.47 15.96
N GLY A 182 8.84 -2.74 16.44
CA GLY A 182 7.46 -3.21 16.46
C GLY A 182 6.90 -3.55 15.08
N ALA A 183 7.14 -2.70 14.09
CA ALA A 183 6.72 -2.95 12.70
C ALA A 183 7.48 -4.13 12.09
N ALA A 184 8.80 -4.20 12.28
CA ALA A 184 9.63 -5.34 11.89
C ALA A 184 9.14 -6.65 12.53
N ARG A 185 8.71 -6.60 13.80
CA ARG A 185 8.18 -7.76 14.53
C ARG A 185 6.86 -8.28 13.94
N ILE A 186 6.06 -7.47 13.24
CA ILE A 186 4.83 -7.94 12.59
C ILE A 186 5.13 -8.82 11.37
N VAL A 187 6.19 -8.50 10.62
CA VAL A 187 6.57 -9.25 9.41
C VAL A 187 6.96 -10.68 9.74
N LYS A 188 7.76 -10.86 10.78
CA LYS A 188 8.39 -12.13 11.10
C LYS A 188 7.40 -13.28 11.36
N PRO A 189 6.36 -13.14 12.22
CA PRO A 189 5.35 -14.17 12.37
C PRO A 189 4.65 -14.51 11.06
N VAL A 190 4.30 -13.52 10.23
CA VAL A 190 3.63 -13.79 8.94
C VAL A 190 4.53 -14.67 8.05
N GLN A 191 5.82 -14.37 7.98
CA GLN A 191 6.80 -15.18 7.26
C GLN A 191 7.03 -16.57 7.91
N ASP A 192 7.11 -16.65 9.25
CA ASP A 192 7.32 -17.91 9.99
C ASP A 192 6.15 -18.89 9.79
N TYR A 193 4.93 -18.38 9.59
CA TYR A 193 3.76 -19.19 9.22
C TYR A 193 3.70 -19.53 7.71
N GLY A 194 4.66 -19.06 6.91
CA GLY A 194 4.72 -19.28 5.46
C GLY A 194 3.73 -18.44 4.66
N GLU A 195 3.21 -17.36 5.25
CA GLU A 195 2.20 -16.51 4.63
C GLU A 195 2.84 -15.32 3.90
N LYS A 196 2.13 -14.84 2.87
CA LYS A 196 2.58 -13.74 2.02
C LYS A 196 2.49 -12.41 2.77
N ILE A 197 3.62 -11.73 2.93
CA ILE A 197 3.69 -10.30 3.26
C ILE A 197 4.76 -9.69 2.35
N ASP A 198 4.37 -8.67 1.60
CA ASP A 198 5.22 -8.11 0.55
C ASP A 198 5.84 -6.79 0.96
N GLY A 199 5.28 -6.06 1.93
CA GLY A 199 5.79 -4.75 2.30
C GLY A 199 5.38 -4.19 3.64
N ILE A 200 6.11 -3.17 4.08
CA ILE A 200 5.72 -2.27 5.17
C ILE A 200 5.48 -0.87 4.59
N GLY A 201 4.37 -0.25 4.97
CA GLY A 201 4.00 1.13 4.67
C GLY A 201 4.19 2.06 5.87
N PRO A 202 5.30 2.80 5.99
CA PRO A 202 5.35 3.95 6.87
C PRO A 202 4.49 5.07 6.28
N GLN A 203 3.48 5.57 7.00
CA GLN A 203 2.58 6.61 6.47
C GLN A 203 3.31 7.88 6.02
N GLY A 204 4.26 8.36 6.82
CA GLY A 204 5.03 9.56 6.46
C GLY A 204 4.30 10.87 6.78
N HIS A 205 3.41 10.88 7.78
CA HIS A 205 2.91 12.13 8.36
C HIS A 205 4.06 12.86 9.08
N THR A 206 4.62 13.86 8.43
CA THR A 206 5.82 14.59 8.91
C THR A 206 5.52 15.97 9.42
N VAL A 207 6.42 16.50 10.24
CA VAL A 207 6.35 17.84 10.80
C VAL A 207 7.69 18.54 10.65
N SER A 208 7.68 19.75 10.12
CA SER A 208 8.90 20.58 9.97
C SER A 208 9.37 21.19 11.29
N GLU A 209 8.48 21.28 12.26
CA GLU A 209 8.67 21.91 13.56
C GLU A 209 7.76 21.25 14.59
N SER A 210 7.91 21.58 15.88
CA SER A 210 6.97 21.14 16.90
C SER A 210 5.57 21.70 16.60
N THR A 211 4.54 20.85 16.64
CA THR A 211 3.14 21.22 16.38
C THR A 211 2.24 20.82 17.55
N GLY A 212 1.00 21.30 17.57
CA GLY A 212 0.03 20.95 18.62
C GLY A 212 -0.29 19.46 18.74
N THR A 213 -0.04 18.66 17.70
CA THR A 213 -0.29 17.21 17.67
C THR A 213 0.98 16.37 17.70
N GLN A 214 2.16 17.00 17.57
CA GLN A 214 3.44 16.29 17.57
C GLN A 214 4.54 17.21 18.08
N SER A 215 5.08 16.90 19.27
CA SER A 215 6.06 17.72 19.96
C SER A 215 7.46 17.65 19.35
N THR A 216 7.80 16.56 18.66
CA THR A 216 9.13 16.33 18.08
C THR A 216 9.09 16.50 16.55
N PRO A 217 9.91 17.39 15.97
CA PRO A 217 10.08 17.49 14.52
C PRO A 217 10.50 16.15 13.91
N THR A 218 10.25 15.97 12.61
CA THR A 218 10.67 14.76 11.90
C THR A 218 12.20 14.58 12.01
N PRO A 219 12.68 13.37 12.31
CA PRO A 219 14.10 13.12 12.51
C PRO A 219 14.89 13.24 11.20
N SER A 220 16.22 13.14 11.30
CA SER A 220 17.10 13.27 10.14
C SER A 220 16.80 12.21 9.08
N ARG A 221 17.14 12.51 7.82
CA ARG A 221 17.05 11.56 6.71
C ARG A 221 17.79 10.25 6.98
N GLU A 222 18.86 10.29 7.76
CA GLU A 222 19.62 9.10 8.14
C GLU A 222 18.80 8.18 9.04
N VAL A 223 18.12 8.71 10.06
CA VAL A 223 17.22 7.94 10.93
C VAL A 223 16.11 7.30 10.13
N LEU A 224 15.45 8.08 9.26
CA LEU A 224 14.40 7.58 8.38
C LEU A 224 14.93 6.45 7.47
N ALA A 225 16.10 6.65 6.85
CA ALA A 225 16.71 5.66 5.97
C ALA A 225 17.11 4.38 6.71
N ASN A 226 17.58 4.47 7.95
CA ASN A 226 17.93 3.31 8.76
C ASN A 226 16.69 2.47 9.11
N ALA A 227 15.57 3.10 9.45
CA ALA A 227 14.32 2.38 9.67
C ALA A 227 13.82 1.69 8.38
N LEU A 228 13.88 2.37 7.24
CA LEU A 228 13.52 1.74 5.96
C LEU A 228 14.43 0.55 5.62
N ARG A 229 15.74 0.65 5.88
CA ARG A 229 16.68 -0.46 5.69
C ARG A 229 16.34 -1.66 6.58
N MET A 230 16.00 -1.42 7.84
CA MET A 230 15.58 -2.45 8.78
C MET A 230 14.41 -3.28 8.24
N PHE A 231 13.46 -2.64 7.55
CA PHE A 231 12.35 -3.34 6.92
C PHE A 231 12.79 -4.10 5.68
N THR A 232 13.60 -3.50 4.80
CA THR A 232 14.09 -4.18 3.60
C THR A 232 15.01 -5.37 3.91
N ASP A 233 15.71 -5.36 5.05
CA ASP A 233 16.54 -6.47 5.53
C ASP A 233 15.71 -7.72 5.88
N LEU A 234 14.39 -7.57 6.05
CA LEU A 234 13.43 -8.68 6.21
C LEU A 234 12.96 -9.26 4.86
N GLY A 235 13.47 -8.73 3.74
CA GLY A 235 13.10 -9.17 2.40
C GLY A 235 11.72 -8.68 1.92
N VAL A 236 11.22 -7.58 2.49
CA VAL A 236 9.96 -6.94 2.10
C VAL A 236 10.19 -5.57 1.47
N ASP A 237 9.28 -5.13 0.61
CA ASP A 237 9.26 -3.80 0.02
C ASP A 237 8.93 -2.72 1.08
N VAL A 238 9.28 -1.46 0.79
CA VAL A 238 8.86 -0.30 1.58
C VAL A 238 8.29 0.79 0.69
N ALA A 239 7.21 1.42 1.14
CA ALA A 239 6.62 2.58 0.49
C ALA A 239 6.14 3.59 1.52
N TYR A 240 6.37 4.88 1.28
CA TYR A 240 5.63 5.91 2.02
C TYR A 240 4.20 5.98 1.46
N THR A 241 3.19 5.89 2.33
CA THR A 241 1.80 5.62 1.92
C THR A 241 0.85 6.82 2.09
N GLU A 242 1.14 7.74 3.01
CA GLU A 242 0.28 8.90 3.35
C GLU A 242 1.11 10.18 3.60
N MET A 243 2.14 10.40 2.79
CA MET A 243 3.13 11.46 3.01
C MET A 243 2.51 12.87 3.04
N ASP A 244 2.73 13.59 4.15
CA ASP A 244 2.47 15.02 4.28
C ASP A 244 3.55 15.70 5.14
N ILE A 245 3.64 17.03 5.06
CA ILE A 245 4.54 17.84 5.90
C ILE A 245 3.73 18.95 6.57
N ARG A 246 3.43 18.78 7.86
CA ARG A 246 2.70 19.73 8.67
C ARG A 246 3.64 20.78 9.27
N MET A 247 3.15 22.02 9.33
CA MET A 247 3.83 23.17 9.91
C MET A 247 2.84 24.07 10.65
N ASN A 248 3.33 24.92 11.55
CA ASN A 248 2.48 25.89 12.24
C ASN A 248 2.15 27.07 11.31
N SER A 249 0.91 27.55 11.37
CA SER A 249 0.52 28.82 10.76
C SER A 249 1.06 30.02 11.57
N PRO A 250 1.39 31.17 10.94
CA PRO A 250 1.33 31.43 9.50
C PRO A 250 2.51 30.82 8.71
N LEU A 251 2.29 30.62 7.41
CA LEU A 251 3.34 30.25 6.46
C LEU A 251 4.36 31.40 6.33
N THR A 252 5.65 31.09 6.45
CA THR A 252 6.74 32.04 6.22
C THR A 252 7.68 31.51 5.14
N GLN A 253 8.40 32.41 4.46
CA GLN A 253 9.40 32.01 3.46
C GLN A 253 10.52 31.16 4.07
N GLU A 254 10.87 31.41 5.33
CA GLU A 254 11.83 30.58 6.08
C GLU A 254 11.38 29.12 6.18
N LYS A 255 10.08 28.87 6.39
CA LYS A 255 9.50 27.52 6.43
C LYS A 255 9.47 26.83 5.05
N LEU A 256 9.51 27.60 3.96
CA LEU A 256 9.54 27.08 2.58
C LEU A 256 10.98 26.89 2.05
N GLY A 257 11.93 27.70 2.51
CA GLY A 257 13.28 27.81 1.94
C GLY A 257 14.35 26.91 2.59
N GLY A 258 14.02 26.10 3.59
CA GLY A 258 14.97 25.23 4.30
C GLY A 258 15.37 23.94 3.57
N ALA A 259 14.82 23.67 2.38
CA ALA A 259 15.23 22.55 1.53
C ALA A 259 16.30 23.01 0.52
N GLY A 260 17.49 23.35 1.04
CA GLY A 260 18.71 23.56 0.26
C GLY A 260 19.63 22.36 0.33
#